data_AF-A0A136KZN4-F1
#
_entry.id   AF-A0A136KZN4-F1
#
_cell.length_a   1.000
_cell.length_b   1.000
_cell.length_c   1.000
_cell.angle_alpha   90.00
_cell.angle_beta   90.00
_cell.angle_gamma   90.00
#
_symmetry.space_group_name_H-M   'P 1'
#
loop_
_entity.id
_entity.type
_entity.pdbx_description
1 polymer ?
#
loop_
_entity_poly.entity_id
_entity_poly.type
_entity_poly.pdbx_seq_one_letter_code
_entity_poly.pdbx_strand_id
1 'polypeptide(L)'
;MAYYNQKGYETYYVCATRGEVGAADEEYMQGFKDIAEMRTDELMRAAKILGLKEVFFLGYRDSGMPNSEPNQHPNAQINHPIEEVAGKVVKYIRQIKPDIVITFDPIGGYKHPDHIHIHKATVLAFANADDSSFHPEAGEPYKPKALYYQVFPKTILKVAVKILPIFGKDPTKFGRNEDINLKELVEVDFPIHIRLNVRSVSNIKQQASEQHASQGGKQMRKGVQGLVMKIFGEHEDFMQAYPPVAENYKRKKDLFDGI
;
A
#
# COMPACT_ATOMS: atom_id res chain seq x y z
N MET A 1 7.37 -2.56 7.71
CA MET A 1 8.76 -2.14 7.39
C MET A 1 9.62 -1.94 8.63
N ALA A 2 9.44 -0.87 9.43
CA ALA A 2 10.28 -0.59 10.61
C ALA A 2 10.49 -1.78 11.57
N TYR A 3 9.45 -2.58 11.82
CA TYR A 3 9.53 -3.80 12.65
C TYR A 3 10.56 -4.80 12.14
N TYR A 4 10.64 -4.99 10.82
CA TYR A 4 11.58 -5.92 10.19
C TYR A 4 12.99 -5.32 10.10
N ASN A 5 13.14 -4.01 9.85
CA ASN A 5 14.45 -3.36 9.89
C ASN A 5 15.10 -3.48 11.27
N GLN A 6 14.34 -3.34 12.37
CA GLN A 6 14.86 -3.55 13.73
C GLN A 6 15.32 -4.99 14.00
N LYS A 7 14.85 -5.96 13.21
CA LYS A 7 15.25 -7.36 13.27
C LYS A 7 16.38 -7.70 12.28
N GLY A 8 16.95 -6.71 11.59
CA GLY A 8 18.07 -6.89 10.66
C GLY A 8 17.67 -7.30 9.24
N TYR A 9 16.37 -7.30 8.90
CA TYR A 9 15.94 -7.51 7.53
C TYR A 9 16.07 -6.22 6.71
N GLU A 10 16.36 -6.37 5.43
CA GLU A 10 16.28 -5.26 4.49
C GLU A 10 14.85 -5.10 3.98
N THR A 11 14.39 -3.85 3.86
CA THR A 11 13.07 -3.55 3.31
C THR A 11 13.18 -2.56 2.17
N TYR A 12 12.45 -2.83 1.09
CA TYR A 12 12.46 -2.04 -0.14
C TYR A 12 11.02 -1.61 -0.45
N TYR A 13 10.87 -0.49 -1.16
CA TYR A 13 9.55 -0.01 -1.58
C TYR A 13 9.57 0.37 -3.05
N VAL A 14 8.67 -0.24 -3.82
CA VAL A 14 8.46 0.08 -5.24
C VAL A 14 7.19 0.90 -5.34
N CYS A 15 7.32 2.16 -5.70
CA CYS A 15 6.23 3.12 -5.82
C CYS A 15 5.89 3.32 -7.30
N ALA A 16 4.64 3.00 -7.69
CA ALA A 16 4.24 3.06 -9.09
C ALA A 16 4.15 4.50 -9.62
N THR A 17 3.59 5.40 -8.81
CA THR A 17 3.27 6.79 -9.16
C THR A 17 3.76 7.76 -8.09
N ARG A 18 3.83 9.06 -8.41
CA ARG A 18 4.24 10.10 -7.43
C ARG A 18 3.06 10.86 -6.84
N GLY A 19 1.83 10.47 -7.17
CA GLY A 19 0.65 11.03 -6.56
C GLY A 19 0.26 12.40 -7.11
N GLU A 20 0.52 12.62 -8.40
CA GLU A 20 0.37 13.89 -9.11
C GLU A 20 -1.05 14.45 -9.14
N VAL A 21 -2.08 13.62 -8.88
CA VAL A 21 -3.50 14.01 -8.86
C VAL A 21 -3.99 14.32 -7.43
N GLY A 22 -3.14 14.12 -6.42
CA GLY A 22 -3.51 14.42 -5.04
C GLY A 22 -3.81 15.90 -4.80
N ALA A 23 -4.60 16.20 -3.77
CA ALA A 23 -4.81 17.57 -3.30
C ALA A 23 -3.78 17.92 -2.22
N ALA A 24 -3.27 19.15 -2.24
CA ALA A 24 -2.37 19.70 -1.23
C ALA A 24 -2.69 21.18 -0.99
N ASP A 25 -2.63 21.63 0.27
CA ASP A 25 -2.75 23.05 0.60
C ASP A 25 -1.49 23.81 0.14
N GLU A 26 -1.64 25.07 -0.28
CA GLU A 26 -0.54 25.90 -0.79
C GLU A 26 0.65 26.01 0.19
N GLU A 27 0.39 25.94 1.49
CA GLU A 27 1.45 25.97 2.52
C GLU A 27 2.46 24.83 2.36
N TYR A 28 2.03 23.64 1.90
CA TYR A 28 2.92 22.49 1.70
C TYR A 28 3.68 22.53 0.38
N MET A 29 3.22 23.37 -0.56
CA MET A 29 3.81 23.51 -1.89
C MET A 29 5.02 24.46 -1.91
N GLN A 30 5.24 25.22 -0.84
CA GLN A 30 6.35 26.18 -0.76
C GLN A 30 7.71 25.48 -0.92
N GLY A 31 8.45 25.86 -1.97
CA GLY A 31 9.77 25.29 -2.27
C GLY A 31 9.76 24.06 -3.18
N PHE A 32 8.59 23.62 -3.66
CA PHE A 32 8.45 22.54 -4.63
C PHE A 32 7.84 23.04 -5.93
N LYS A 33 8.25 22.45 -7.06
CA LYS A 33 7.76 22.83 -8.39
C LYS A 33 6.35 22.32 -8.66
N ASP A 34 6.01 21.14 -8.12
CA ASP A 34 4.77 20.41 -8.35
C ASP A 34 4.49 19.41 -7.22
N ILE A 35 3.27 18.86 -7.22
CA ILE A 35 2.80 17.91 -6.19
C ILE A 35 3.65 16.64 -6.17
N ALA A 36 4.14 16.22 -7.34
CA ALA A 36 4.95 15.01 -7.50
C ALA A 36 6.28 15.13 -6.75
N GLU A 37 6.94 16.28 -6.88
CA GLU A 37 8.20 16.59 -6.22
C GLU A 37 8.03 16.66 -4.70
N MET A 38 7.00 17.40 -4.25
CA MET A 38 6.66 17.49 -2.83
C MET A 38 6.40 16.09 -2.23
N ARG A 39 5.51 15.29 -2.83
CA ARG A 39 5.17 13.95 -2.32
C ARG A 39 6.34 12.97 -2.41
N THR A 40 7.23 13.14 -3.40
CA THR A 40 8.49 12.37 -3.47
C THR A 40 9.37 12.69 -2.27
N ASP A 41 9.56 13.96 -1.93
CA ASP A 41 10.37 14.38 -0.79
C ASP A 41 9.74 13.93 0.55
N GLU A 42 8.41 14.03 0.71
CA GLU A 42 7.68 13.45 1.84
C GLU A 42 7.93 11.93 1.98
N LEU A 43 7.79 11.18 0.88
CA LEU A 43 8.01 9.73 0.85
C LEU A 43 9.45 9.37 1.21
N MET A 44 10.44 10.09 0.68
CA MET A 44 11.85 9.81 0.96
C MET A 44 12.19 10.06 2.43
N ARG A 45 11.63 11.11 3.07
CA ARG A 45 11.76 11.31 4.51
C ARG A 45 11.09 10.20 5.31
N ALA A 46 9.87 9.81 4.95
CA ALA A 46 9.15 8.71 5.60
C ALA A 46 9.93 7.38 5.50
N ALA A 47 10.43 7.07 4.30
CA ALA A 47 11.24 5.89 4.01
C ALA A 47 12.50 5.83 4.89
N LYS A 48 13.19 6.97 5.04
CA LYS A 48 14.37 7.08 5.93
C LYS A 48 14.01 6.78 7.38
N ILE A 49 12.90 7.33 7.89
CA ILE A 49 12.44 7.09 9.27
C ILE A 49 12.07 5.62 9.48
N LEU A 50 11.39 5.01 8.51
CA LEU A 50 11.01 3.59 8.55
C LEU A 50 12.21 2.65 8.40
N GLY A 51 13.37 3.15 7.96
CA GLY A 51 14.59 2.40 7.75
C GLY A 51 14.63 1.61 6.44
N LEU A 52 13.91 2.04 5.40
CA LEU A 52 13.96 1.39 4.09
C LEU A 52 15.38 1.46 3.53
N LYS A 53 15.82 0.37 2.91
CA LYS A 53 17.08 0.28 2.19
C LYS A 53 17.06 1.16 0.95
N GLU A 54 15.98 1.07 0.17
CA GLU A 54 15.82 1.85 -1.06
C GLU A 54 14.34 2.02 -1.44
N VAL A 55 14.05 3.11 -2.15
CA VAL A 55 12.75 3.39 -2.76
C VAL A 55 12.95 3.49 -4.27
N PHE A 56 12.18 2.71 -5.03
CA PHE A 56 12.18 2.72 -6.48
C PHE A 56 10.89 3.32 -7.02
N PHE A 57 10.98 4.11 -8.08
CA PHE A 57 9.81 4.67 -8.77
C PHE A 57 9.66 4.05 -10.15
N LEU A 58 8.46 3.57 -10.49
CA LEU A 58 8.18 2.99 -11.81
C LEU A 58 7.97 4.03 -12.92
N GLY A 59 7.69 5.27 -12.51
CA GLY A 59 7.59 6.44 -13.39
C GLY A 59 6.23 6.60 -14.08
N TYR A 60 5.18 5.91 -13.62
CA TYR A 60 3.82 6.12 -14.10
C TYR A 60 3.22 7.36 -13.44
N ARG A 61 2.28 8.00 -14.13
CA ARG A 61 1.50 9.10 -13.56
C ARG A 61 0.36 8.53 -12.72
N ASP A 62 0.09 9.15 -11.57
CA ASP A 62 -1.13 8.91 -10.78
C ASP A 62 -2.38 9.05 -11.68
N SER A 63 -3.22 8.02 -11.64
CA SER A 63 -4.43 7.96 -12.47
C SER A 63 -5.62 8.68 -11.84
N GLY A 64 -5.54 9.05 -10.56
CA GLY A 64 -6.66 9.60 -9.80
C GLY A 64 -7.75 8.58 -9.46
N MET A 65 -8.86 9.07 -8.92
CA MET A 65 -9.99 8.24 -8.47
C MET A 65 -10.76 7.62 -9.65
N PRO A 66 -11.53 6.54 -9.42
CA PRO A 66 -12.29 5.88 -10.49
C PRO A 66 -13.25 6.85 -11.19
N ASN A 67 -13.32 6.76 -12.52
CA ASN A 67 -14.20 7.56 -13.37
C ASN A 67 -13.96 9.08 -13.28
N SER A 68 -12.72 9.48 -12.99
CA SER A 68 -12.31 10.90 -13.00
C SER A 68 -11.58 11.28 -14.30
N GLU A 69 -11.54 12.58 -14.61
CA GLU A 69 -10.84 13.10 -15.81
C GLU A 69 -9.37 12.64 -15.90
N PRO A 70 -8.58 12.60 -14.80
CA PRO A 70 -7.21 12.10 -14.80
C PRO A 70 -7.04 10.65 -15.30
N ASN A 71 -8.09 9.83 -15.26
CA ASN A 71 -8.06 8.48 -15.83
C ASN A 71 -7.80 8.49 -17.35
N GLN A 72 -8.09 9.59 -18.06
CA GLN A 72 -7.91 9.72 -19.50
C GLN A 72 -6.48 10.12 -19.90
N HIS A 73 -5.62 10.47 -18.94
CA HIS A 73 -4.26 10.89 -19.24
C HIS A 73 -3.45 9.72 -19.81
N PRO A 74 -2.74 9.86 -20.95
CA PRO A 74 -2.07 8.72 -21.61
C PRO A 74 -1.02 8.05 -20.74
N ASN A 75 -0.34 8.82 -19.88
CA ASN A 75 0.67 8.29 -18.95
C ASN A 75 0.09 7.81 -17.60
N ALA A 76 -1.24 7.89 -17.39
CA ALA A 76 -1.87 7.35 -16.19
C ALA A 76 -1.57 5.86 -16.09
N GLN A 77 -1.16 5.38 -14.92
CA GLN A 77 -0.74 3.98 -14.73
C GLN A 77 -1.77 2.99 -15.31
N ILE A 78 -3.07 3.27 -15.13
CA ILE A 78 -4.13 2.38 -15.59
C ILE A 78 -4.24 2.23 -17.11
N ASN A 79 -3.65 3.15 -17.87
CA ASN A 79 -3.64 3.13 -19.33
C ASN A 79 -2.46 2.33 -19.91
N HIS A 80 -1.55 1.85 -19.06
CA HIS A 80 -0.47 0.95 -19.46
C HIS A 80 -0.89 -0.52 -19.35
N PRO A 81 -0.45 -1.39 -20.28
CA PRO A 81 -0.68 -2.83 -20.19
C PRO A 81 -0.15 -3.40 -18.87
N ILE A 82 -0.93 -4.29 -18.24
CA ILE A 82 -0.52 -4.94 -16.97
C ILE A 82 0.82 -5.66 -17.13
N GLU A 83 1.05 -6.29 -18.29
CA GLU A 83 2.29 -7.00 -18.59
C GLU A 83 3.50 -6.05 -18.62
N GLU A 84 3.38 -4.85 -19.20
CA GLU A 84 4.44 -3.84 -19.20
C GLU A 84 4.82 -3.43 -17.77
N VAL A 85 3.81 -3.17 -16.93
CA VAL A 85 4.03 -2.81 -15.52
C VAL A 85 4.63 -3.98 -14.75
N ALA A 86 4.17 -5.21 -15.02
CA ALA A 86 4.72 -6.43 -14.43
C ALA A 86 6.19 -6.63 -14.82
N GLY A 87 6.58 -6.30 -16.06
CA GLY A 87 7.96 -6.29 -16.53
C GLY A 87 8.88 -5.41 -15.69
N LYS A 88 8.41 -4.21 -15.32
CA LYS A 88 9.16 -3.34 -14.40
C LYS A 88 9.22 -3.90 -12.98
N VAL A 89 8.14 -4.52 -12.48
CA VAL A 89 8.12 -5.11 -11.14
C VAL A 89 9.02 -6.34 -11.06
N VAL A 90 9.01 -7.22 -12.07
CA VAL A 90 9.82 -8.44 -12.09
C VAL A 90 11.31 -8.12 -12.14
N LYS A 91 11.71 -7.04 -12.82
CA LYS A 91 13.08 -6.51 -12.76
C LYS A 91 13.53 -6.26 -11.33
N TYR A 92 12.72 -5.58 -10.51
CA TYR A 92 13.07 -5.33 -9.12
C TYR A 92 13.03 -6.60 -8.26
N ILE A 93 12.11 -7.54 -8.53
CA ILE A 93 12.11 -8.85 -7.86
C ILE A 93 13.42 -9.60 -8.13
N ARG A 94 13.87 -9.66 -9.39
CA ARG A 94 15.10 -10.37 -9.79
C ARG A 94 16.37 -9.67 -9.33
N GLN A 95 16.37 -8.34 -9.29
CA GLN A 95 17.48 -7.53 -8.79
C GLN A 95 17.63 -7.64 -7.27
N ILE A 96 16.54 -7.48 -6.52
CA ILE A 96 16.54 -7.44 -5.05
C ILE A 96 16.58 -8.85 -4.45
N LYS A 97 16.01 -9.83 -5.16
CA LYS A 97 15.82 -11.21 -4.69
C LYS A 97 15.12 -11.29 -3.32
N PRO A 98 13.91 -10.70 -3.17
CA PRO A 98 13.24 -10.61 -1.87
C PRO A 98 12.67 -11.96 -1.44
N ASP A 99 12.80 -12.31 -0.16
CA ASP A 99 12.10 -13.49 0.39
C ASP A 99 10.57 -13.33 0.30
N ILE A 100 10.07 -12.11 0.51
CA ILE A 100 8.64 -11.80 0.64
C ILE A 100 8.28 -10.61 -0.25
N VAL A 101 7.19 -10.74 -1.01
CA VAL A 101 6.55 -9.65 -1.74
C VAL A 101 5.21 -9.30 -1.09
N ILE A 102 4.95 -8.01 -0.90
CA ILE A 102 3.69 -7.49 -0.35
C ILE A 102 3.10 -6.51 -1.35
N THR A 103 1.80 -6.64 -1.63
CA THR A 103 1.04 -5.67 -2.45
C THR A 103 -0.36 -5.48 -1.87
N PHE A 104 -1.21 -4.72 -2.55
CA PHE A 104 -2.60 -4.52 -2.14
C PHE A 104 -3.42 -5.81 -2.24
N ASP A 105 -4.59 -5.84 -1.62
CA ASP A 105 -5.61 -6.85 -1.89
C ASP A 105 -6.23 -6.68 -3.31
N PRO A 106 -7.00 -7.68 -3.80
CA PRO A 106 -7.61 -7.64 -5.13
C PRO A 106 -8.51 -6.44 -5.46
N ILE A 107 -9.06 -5.74 -4.45
CA ILE A 107 -9.83 -4.50 -4.68
C ILE A 107 -9.00 -3.24 -4.45
N GLY A 108 -7.69 -3.36 -4.23
CA GLY A 108 -6.81 -2.22 -4.00
C GLY A 108 -7.06 -1.52 -2.66
N GLY A 109 -7.59 -2.22 -1.66
CA GLY A 109 -7.94 -1.68 -0.33
C GLY A 109 -9.24 -0.86 -0.33
N TYR A 110 -9.26 0.24 -1.07
CA TYR A 110 -10.43 1.15 -1.15
C TYR A 110 -10.91 1.41 -2.59
N LYS A 111 -10.61 0.50 -3.52
CA LYS A 111 -10.96 0.60 -4.95
C LYS A 111 -10.27 1.72 -5.73
N HIS A 112 -9.09 2.15 -5.29
CA HIS A 112 -8.27 3.05 -6.10
C HIS A 112 -7.79 2.34 -7.37
N PRO A 113 -7.94 2.93 -8.57
CA PRO A 113 -7.56 2.28 -9.84
C PRO A 113 -6.09 1.86 -9.87
N ASP A 114 -5.18 2.73 -9.41
CA ASP A 114 -3.74 2.42 -9.37
C ASP A 114 -3.40 1.26 -8.43
N HIS A 115 -4.11 1.12 -7.30
CA HIS A 115 -3.89 0.02 -6.36
C HIS A 115 -4.31 -1.32 -6.96
N ILE A 116 -5.46 -1.36 -7.65
CA ILE A 116 -5.93 -2.56 -8.36
C ILE A 116 -4.96 -2.91 -9.49
N HIS A 117 -4.49 -1.91 -10.22
CA HIS A 117 -3.59 -2.11 -11.36
C HIS A 117 -2.23 -2.63 -10.91
N ILE A 118 -1.60 -2.00 -9.91
CA ILE A 118 -0.30 -2.46 -9.40
C ILE A 118 -0.41 -3.80 -8.66
N HIS A 119 -1.56 -4.10 -8.03
CA HIS A 119 -1.84 -5.44 -7.51
C HIS A 119 -1.75 -6.49 -8.63
N LYS A 120 -2.51 -6.30 -9.72
CA LYS A 120 -2.51 -7.24 -10.86
C LYS A 120 -1.13 -7.40 -11.47
N ALA A 121 -0.42 -6.29 -11.68
CA ALA A 121 0.95 -6.31 -12.21
C ALA A 121 1.93 -7.03 -11.27
N THR A 122 1.82 -6.81 -9.96
CA THR A 122 2.67 -7.48 -8.97
C THR A 122 2.39 -8.98 -8.90
N VAL A 123 1.12 -9.39 -8.96
CA VAL A 123 0.75 -10.81 -8.98
C VAL A 123 1.29 -11.50 -10.24
N LEU A 124 1.16 -10.86 -11.41
CA LEU A 124 1.70 -11.37 -12.66
C LEU A 124 3.24 -11.46 -12.62
N ALA A 125 3.90 -10.42 -12.13
CA ALA A 125 5.35 -10.40 -11.96
C ALA A 125 5.85 -11.49 -11.01
N PHE A 126 5.19 -11.68 -9.86
CA PHE A 126 5.51 -12.72 -8.89
C PHE A 126 5.37 -14.13 -9.48
N ALA A 127 4.28 -14.36 -10.22
CA ALA A 127 3.99 -15.66 -10.82
C ALA A 127 5.08 -16.08 -11.83
N ASN A 128 5.67 -15.13 -12.55
CA ASN A 128 6.65 -15.34 -13.62
C ASN A 128 8.08 -14.92 -13.23
N ALA A 129 8.34 -14.60 -11.96
CA ALA A 129 9.65 -14.10 -11.54
C ALA A 129 10.79 -15.12 -11.76
N ASP A 130 10.45 -16.41 -11.72
CA ASP A 130 11.31 -17.57 -11.98
C ASP A 130 11.26 -18.09 -13.42
N ASP A 131 10.48 -17.47 -14.31
CA ASP A 131 10.43 -17.81 -15.73
C ASP A 131 11.38 -16.93 -16.55
N SER A 132 12.47 -17.52 -17.06
CA SER A 132 13.44 -16.83 -17.92
C SER A 132 12.88 -16.25 -19.21
N SER A 133 11.73 -16.73 -19.69
CA SER A 133 11.09 -16.23 -20.91
C SER A 133 10.25 -14.97 -20.66
N PHE A 134 9.81 -14.75 -19.43
CA PHE A 134 9.05 -13.56 -19.04
C PHE A 134 10.00 -12.40 -18.76
N HIS A 135 9.97 -11.38 -19.61
CA HIS A 135 10.90 -10.24 -19.60
C HIS A 135 12.37 -10.67 -19.40
N PRO A 136 13.00 -11.31 -20.42
CA PRO A 136 14.38 -11.81 -20.31
C PRO A 136 15.40 -10.70 -19.96
N GLU A 137 15.12 -9.46 -20.35
CA GLU A 137 15.93 -8.28 -20.05
C GLU A 137 15.89 -7.85 -18.57
N ALA A 138 14.97 -8.40 -17.77
CA ALA A 138 14.78 -8.09 -16.35
C ALA A 138 15.82 -8.76 -15.43
N GLY A 139 16.75 -9.54 -15.99
CA GLY A 139 17.82 -10.24 -15.26
C GLY A 139 17.50 -11.70 -14.95
N GLU A 140 18.37 -12.32 -14.15
CA GLU A 140 18.29 -13.74 -13.80
C GLU A 140 17.00 -14.10 -13.05
N PRO A 141 16.33 -15.20 -13.41
CA PRO A 141 15.10 -15.64 -12.74
C PRO A 141 15.29 -15.84 -11.24
N TYR A 142 14.25 -15.52 -10.47
CA TYR A 142 14.25 -15.66 -9.02
C TYR A 142 12.82 -15.90 -8.51
N LYS A 143 12.64 -16.90 -7.64
CA LYS A 143 11.35 -17.17 -6.99
C LYS A 143 11.34 -16.64 -5.57
N PRO A 144 10.59 -15.58 -5.25
CA PRO A 144 10.32 -15.21 -3.87
C PRO A 144 9.57 -16.33 -3.15
N LYS A 145 9.74 -16.42 -1.83
CA LYS A 145 9.16 -17.50 -1.02
C LYS A 145 7.69 -17.26 -0.68
N ALA A 146 7.25 -16.01 -0.59
CA ALA A 146 5.85 -15.69 -0.29
C ALA A 146 5.33 -14.40 -0.94
N LEU A 147 4.02 -14.41 -1.21
CA LEU A 147 3.23 -13.26 -1.63
C LEU A 147 2.13 -13.01 -0.60
N TYR A 148 2.11 -11.78 -0.07
CA TYR A 148 1.09 -11.32 0.86
C TYR A 148 0.32 -10.13 0.30
N TYR A 149 -0.97 -10.07 0.62
CA TYR A 149 -1.79 -8.89 0.38
C TYR A 149 -2.05 -8.19 1.70
N GLN A 150 -1.77 -6.90 1.78
CA GLN A 150 -2.21 -6.07 2.89
C GLN A 150 -3.74 -5.95 2.84
N VAL A 151 -4.41 -6.23 3.95
CA VAL A 151 -5.89 -6.18 4.04
C VAL A 151 -6.33 -5.27 5.18
N PHE A 152 -7.47 -4.59 5.00
CA PHE A 152 -8.10 -3.83 6.07
C PHE A 152 -9.07 -4.70 6.87
N PRO A 153 -8.98 -4.74 8.21
CA PRO A 153 -9.91 -5.53 9.01
C PRO A 153 -11.34 -4.95 8.96
N LYS A 154 -12.27 -5.73 8.39
CA LYS A 154 -13.70 -5.36 8.27
C LYS A 154 -14.35 -4.90 9.56
N THR A 155 -13.94 -5.43 10.71
CA THR A 155 -14.59 -5.11 11.99
C THR A 155 -14.54 -3.61 12.27
N ILE A 156 -13.44 -2.95 11.96
CA ILE A 156 -13.29 -1.50 12.15
C ILE A 156 -14.20 -0.75 11.20
N LEU A 157 -14.20 -1.16 9.93
CA LEU A 157 -14.98 -0.53 8.89
C LEU A 157 -16.49 -0.65 9.16
N LYS A 158 -16.96 -1.84 9.58
CA LYS A 158 -18.35 -2.09 10.01
C LYS A 158 -18.76 -1.21 11.19
N VAL A 159 -17.86 -1.02 12.17
CA VAL A 159 -18.10 -0.13 13.31
C VAL A 159 -18.17 1.32 12.84
N ALA A 160 -17.25 1.76 12.00
CA ALA A 160 -17.25 3.12 11.46
C ALA A 160 -18.53 3.45 10.68
N VAL A 161 -18.98 2.55 9.78
CA VAL A 161 -20.23 2.72 9.01
C VAL A 161 -21.46 2.86 9.92
N LYS A 162 -21.48 2.18 11.08
CA LYS A 162 -22.59 2.29 12.05
C LYS A 162 -22.51 3.55 12.92
N ILE A 163 -21.31 3.99 13.27
CA ILE A 163 -21.10 5.10 14.23
C ILE A 163 -21.11 6.47 13.55
N LEU A 164 -20.52 6.61 12.36
CA LEU A 164 -20.38 7.90 11.66
C LEU A 164 -21.72 8.65 11.49
N PRO A 165 -22.84 8.00 11.08
CA PRO A 165 -24.12 8.68 10.95
C PRO A 165 -24.66 9.27 12.27
N ILE A 166 -24.34 8.66 13.41
CA ILE A 166 -24.75 9.15 14.74
C ILE A 166 -24.14 10.52 15.03
N PHE A 167 -22.97 10.80 14.45
CA PHE A 167 -22.27 12.09 14.56
C PHE A 167 -22.48 12.99 13.34
N GLY A 168 -23.49 12.72 12.52
CA GLY A 168 -23.81 13.52 11.32
C GLY A 168 -22.80 13.39 10.19
N LYS A 169 -21.95 12.36 10.19
CA LYS A 169 -20.98 12.09 9.11
C LYS A 169 -21.50 11.02 8.16
N ASP A 170 -21.36 11.27 6.86
CA ASP A 170 -21.75 10.33 5.82
C ASP A 170 -20.63 9.29 5.57
N PRO A 171 -20.86 7.99 5.85
CA PRO A 171 -19.85 6.94 5.64
C PRO A 171 -19.58 6.65 4.15
N THR A 172 -20.37 7.21 3.22
CA THR A 172 -20.10 7.12 1.78
C THR A 172 -19.11 8.16 1.27
N LYS A 173 -18.77 9.15 2.11
CA LYS A 173 -17.90 10.29 1.81
C LYS A 173 -16.77 10.38 2.84
N PHE A 174 -15.84 9.44 2.78
CA PHE A 174 -14.71 9.36 3.69
C PHE A 174 -13.40 9.83 3.03
N GLY A 175 -12.42 10.23 3.84
CA GLY A 175 -11.12 10.73 3.38
C GLY A 175 -11.05 12.25 3.31
N ARG A 176 -9.88 12.80 2.97
CA ARG A 176 -9.65 14.24 2.84
C ARG A 176 -10.50 14.86 1.71
N ASN A 177 -10.68 14.09 0.64
CA ASN A 177 -11.37 14.53 -0.56
C ASN A 177 -12.83 14.02 -0.62
N GLU A 178 -13.32 13.35 0.43
CA GLU A 178 -14.69 12.78 0.50
C GLU A 178 -15.05 11.79 -0.62
N ASP A 179 -14.05 11.09 -1.16
CA ASP A 179 -14.12 10.24 -2.35
C ASP A 179 -14.10 8.73 -2.05
N ILE A 180 -14.12 8.35 -0.76
CA ILE A 180 -14.08 6.93 -0.34
C ILE A 180 -15.44 6.49 0.23
N ASN A 181 -16.05 5.49 -0.41
CA ASN A 181 -17.30 4.88 0.06
C ASN A 181 -17.04 3.69 0.98
N LEU A 182 -17.14 3.89 2.30
CA LEU A 182 -16.90 2.83 3.28
C LEU A 182 -17.94 1.70 3.22
N LYS A 183 -19.17 1.96 2.76
CA LYS A 183 -20.23 0.93 2.71
C LYS A 183 -19.88 -0.18 1.72
N GLU A 184 -19.43 0.18 0.53
CA GLU A 184 -19.02 -0.78 -0.50
C GLU A 184 -17.83 -1.63 -0.06
N LEU A 185 -16.92 -1.06 0.72
CA LEU A 185 -15.73 -1.77 1.21
C LEU A 185 -16.09 -2.82 2.28
N VAL A 186 -17.22 -2.68 2.98
CA VAL A 186 -17.68 -3.68 3.97
C VAL A 186 -18.16 -4.96 3.29
N GLU A 187 -18.54 -4.92 2.02
CA GLU A 187 -19.09 -6.07 1.30
C GLU A 187 -18.00 -7.08 0.93
N VAL A 188 -16.78 -6.64 0.64
CA VAL A 188 -15.68 -7.50 0.17
C VAL A 188 -14.81 -7.99 1.32
N ASP A 189 -14.75 -9.32 1.56
CA ASP A 189 -13.94 -9.93 2.64
C ASP A 189 -12.74 -10.68 2.13
N PHE A 190 -11.62 -10.49 2.82
CA PHE A 190 -10.41 -11.27 2.61
C PHE A 190 -10.02 -11.96 3.92
N PRO A 191 -9.65 -13.25 3.88
CA PRO A 191 -9.24 -13.96 5.07
C PRO A 191 -7.92 -13.41 5.62
N ILE A 192 -7.86 -13.23 6.94
CA ILE A 192 -6.67 -12.74 7.64
C ILE A 192 -5.83 -13.95 8.05
N HIS A 193 -4.73 -14.16 7.33
CA HIS A 193 -3.78 -15.25 7.56
C HIS A 193 -2.64 -14.84 8.50
N ILE A 194 -2.20 -13.58 8.47
CA ILE A 194 -1.22 -13.04 9.42
C ILE A 194 -1.79 -11.80 10.09
N ARG A 195 -1.62 -11.72 11.41
CA ARG A 195 -1.84 -10.51 12.18
C ARG A 195 -0.53 -10.14 12.88
N LEU A 196 0.19 -9.19 12.29
CA LEU A 196 1.49 -8.75 12.76
C LEU A 196 1.30 -7.68 13.84
N ASN A 197 1.89 -7.89 15.02
CA ASN A 197 1.92 -6.87 16.06
C ASN A 197 3.08 -5.89 15.81
N VAL A 198 2.75 -4.63 15.55
CA VAL A 198 3.72 -3.56 15.25
C VAL A 198 3.81 -2.53 16.37
N ARG A 199 3.30 -2.85 17.57
CA ARG A 199 3.26 -1.92 18.72
C ARG A 199 4.64 -1.39 19.09
N SER A 200 5.67 -2.25 19.03
CA SER A 200 7.06 -1.87 19.35
C SER A 200 7.62 -0.76 18.45
N VAL A 201 7.10 -0.62 17.24
CA VAL A 201 7.53 0.39 16.25
C VAL A 201 6.45 1.43 15.96
N SER A 202 5.41 1.50 16.79
CA SER A 202 4.26 2.41 16.58
C SER A 202 4.68 3.88 16.52
N ASN A 203 5.67 4.30 17.33
CA ASN A 203 6.22 5.66 17.30
C ASN A 203 6.96 5.96 15.99
N ILE A 204 7.75 5.00 15.48
CA ILE A 204 8.46 5.14 14.20
C ILE A 204 7.45 5.27 13.05
N LYS A 205 6.44 4.38 13.04
CA LYS A 205 5.33 4.44 12.08
C LYS A 205 4.62 5.80 12.13
N GLN A 206 4.41 6.36 13.32
CA GLN A 206 3.82 7.67 13.48
C GLN A 206 4.71 8.77 12.89
N GLN A 207 5.99 8.84 13.26
CA GLN A 207 6.92 9.85 12.75
C GLN A 207 7.04 9.82 11.22
N ALA A 208 7.02 8.62 10.64
CA ALA A 208 7.00 8.44 9.18
C ALA A 208 5.70 8.94 8.57
N SER A 209 4.55 8.59 9.16
CA SER A 209 3.25 9.08 8.71
C SER A 209 3.15 10.61 8.77
N GLU A 210 3.76 11.25 9.76
CA GLU A 210 3.77 12.72 9.91
C GLU A 210 4.56 13.44 8.81
N GLN A 211 5.44 12.73 8.08
CA GLN A 211 6.13 13.30 6.92
C GLN A 211 5.20 13.52 5.73
N HIS A 212 4.09 12.77 5.63
CA HIS A 212 3.05 12.95 4.64
C HIS A 212 2.06 14.05 5.05
N ALA A 213 2.59 15.24 5.34
CA ALA A 213 1.84 16.34 5.93
C ALA A 213 0.73 16.85 4.99
N SER A 214 1.04 16.98 3.69
CA SER A 214 0.08 17.39 2.66
C SER A 214 -1.10 16.43 2.52
N GLN A 215 -0.91 15.16 2.89
CA GLN A 215 -1.90 14.08 2.75
C GLN A 215 -2.67 13.82 4.06
N GLY A 216 -2.55 14.70 5.06
CA GLY A 216 -3.24 14.56 6.34
C GLY A 216 -2.56 13.61 7.33
N GLY A 217 -1.27 13.28 7.12
CA GLY A 217 -0.49 12.43 8.02
C GLY A 217 -0.50 12.90 9.49
N LYS A 218 -0.55 14.22 9.73
CA LYS A 218 -0.70 14.83 11.06
C LYS A 218 -2.14 14.90 11.57
N GLN A 219 -3.14 14.91 10.68
CA GLN A 219 -4.56 15.10 11.01
C GLN A 219 -5.28 13.77 11.32
N MET A 220 -4.84 12.65 10.72
CA MET A 220 -5.46 11.33 10.89
C MET A 220 -5.55 10.81 12.34
N ARG A 221 -4.90 11.48 13.31
CA ARG A 221 -4.91 11.07 14.72
C ARG A 221 -5.30 12.16 15.74
N LYS A 222 -5.96 13.25 15.33
CA LYS A 222 -6.58 14.17 16.29
C LYS A 222 -7.98 13.68 16.71
N GLY A 223 -8.34 13.91 17.98
CA GLY A 223 -9.67 13.57 18.51
C GLY A 223 -9.97 12.06 18.58
N VAL A 224 -11.25 11.71 18.52
CA VAL A 224 -11.76 10.33 18.65
C VAL A 224 -11.17 9.39 17.59
N GLN A 225 -10.91 9.91 16.38
CA GLN A 225 -10.31 9.15 15.28
C GLN A 225 -8.88 8.70 15.60
N GLY A 226 -8.10 9.52 16.33
CA GLY A 226 -6.77 9.16 16.82
C GLY A 226 -6.76 8.08 17.88
N LEU A 227 -7.74 8.08 18.79
CA LEU A 227 -7.89 7.04 19.80
C LEU A 227 -8.22 5.68 19.17
N VAL A 228 -9.15 5.66 18.21
CA VAL A 228 -9.50 4.47 17.43
C VAL A 228 -8.27 3.96 16.65
N MET A 229 -7.59 4.84 15.91
CA MET A 229 -6.37 4.48 15.17
C MET A 229 -5.22 4.06 16.08
N LYS A 230 -5.18 4.48 17.35
CA LYS A 230 -4.18 4.02 18.33
C LYS A 230 -4.46 2.58 18.77
N ILE A 231 -5.72 2.25 19.04
CA ILE A 231 -6.12 0.90 19.46
C ILE A 231 -5.97 -0.11 18.31
N PHE A 232 -6.33 0.28 17.09
CA PHE A 232 -6.29 -0.63 15.94
C PHE A 232 -4.97 -0.59 15.16
N GLY A 233 -4.21 0.50 15.24
CA GLY A 233 -2.93 0.65 14.53
C GLY A 233 -1.78 -0.15 15.12
N GLU A 234 -2.00 -0.89 16.22
CA GLU A 234 -1.00 -1.79 16.82
C GLU A 234 -0.83 -3.09 16.02
N HIS A 235 -1.74 -3.39 15.10
CA HIS A 235 -1.65 -4.57 14.25
C HIS A 235 -1.77 -4.21 12.76
N GLU A 236 -1.05 -4.98 11.94
CA GLU A 236 -1.22 -4.99 10.48
C GLU A 236 -1.64 -6.40 10.05
N ASP A 237 -2.70 -6.46 9.24
CA ASP A 237 -3.33 -7.71 8.81
C ASP A 237 -2.97 -8.01 7.35
N PHE A 238 -2.66 -9.28 7.08
CA PHE A 238 -2.26 -9.74 5.75
C PHE A 238 -2.97 -11.04 5.38
N MET A 239 -3.35 -11.12 4.10
CA MET A 239 -3.78 -12.35 3.44
C MET A 239 -2.58 -13.00 2.74
N GLN A 240 -2.28 -14.24 3.08
CA GLN A 240 -1.34 -15.08 2.33
C GLN A 240 -1.94 -15.53 1.00
N ALA A 241 -1.29 -15.14 -0.11
CA ALA A 241 -1.64 -15.55 -1.47
C ALA A 241 -0.72 -16.67 -1.98
N TYR A 242 0.57 -16.61 -1.64
CA TYR A 242 1.53 -17.67 -1.92
C TYR A 242 2.43 -17.92 -0.69
N PRO A 243 2.72 -19.20 -0.35
CA PRO A 243 2.07 -20.39 -0.87
C PRO A 243 0.58 -20.44 -0.49
N PRO A 244 -0.28 -21.17 -1.23
CA PRO A 244 -1.70 -21.31 -0.87
C PRO A 244 -1.87 -21.85 0.55
N VAL A 245 -2.89 -21.37 1.25
CA VAL A 245 -3.21 -21.81 2.62
C VAL A 245 -4.16 -23.01 2.60
N ALA A 246 -4.00 -23.94 3.55
CA ALA A 246 -4.93 -25.05 3.75
C ALA A 246 -6.22 -24.61 4.45
N GLU A 247 -7.29 -25.40 4.37
CA GLU A 247 -8.59 -25.05 4.98
C GLU A 247 -8.54 -24.87 6.51
N ASN A 248 -7.65 -25.60 7.20
CA ASN A 248 -7.48 -25.55 8.67
C ASN A 248 -6.38 -24.56 9.11
N TYR A 249 -6.10 -23.54 8.30
CA TYR A 249 -4.98 -22.64 8.51
C TYR A 249 -5.07 -21.89 9.85
N LYS A 250 -4.04 -22.08 10.69
CA LYS A 250 -3.88 -21.32 11.92
C LYS A 250 -3.24 -19.97 11.60
N ARG A 251 -3.89 -18.88 12.04
CA ARG A 251 -3.37 -17.53 11.87
C ARG A 251 -1.96 -17.40 12.46
N LYS A 252 -1.04 -16.88 11.66
CA LYS A 252 0.35 -16.64 12.05
C LYS A 252 0.54 -15.24 12.63
N LYS A 253 1.67 -15.01 13.31
CA LYS A 253 1.98 -13.76 14.01
C LYS A 253 3.10 -12.97 13.35
N ASP A 254 3.88 -13.61 12.48
CA ASP A 254 4.95 -12.99 11.71
C ASP A 254 4.84 -13.40 10.23
N LEU A 255 5.24 -12.52 9.30
CA LEU A 255 5.26 -12.82 7.87
C LEU A 255 6.27 -13.92 7.51
N PHE A 256 7.32 -14.11 8.32
CA PHE A 256 8.32 -15.16 8.11
C PHE A 256 7.96 -16.49 8.79
N ASP A 257 6.83 -16.58 9.50
CA ASP A 257 6.40 -17.83 10.12
C ASP A 257 6.13 -18.88 9.01
N GLY A 258 6.97 -19.91 8.91
CA GLY A 258 6.82 -21.01 7.93
C GLY A 258 7.31 -20.68 6.51
N ILE A 259 8.27 -19.76 6.40
CA ILE A 259 9.07 -19.44 5.21
C ILE A 259 10.54 -19.72 5.53
#